data_AF-A0A2P8W9K1-F1
#
_entry.id   AF-A0A2P8W9K1-F1
#
_cell.length_a   1.000
_cell.length_b   1.000
_cell.length_c   1.000
_cell.angle_alpha   90.00
_cell.angle_beta   90.00
_cell.angle_gamma   90.00
#
_symmetry.space_group_name_H-M   'P 1'
#
loop_
_entity.id
_entity.type
_entity.pdbx_description
1 polymer ?
#
loop_
_entity_poly.entity_id
_entity_poly.type
_entity_poly.pdbx_seq_one_letter_code
_entity_poly.pdbx_strand_id
1 'polypeptide(L)'
;MAPRKQAQSVYQLKITLRDIRPPIWRRVQVRSDVTLGHLHWVIQHAMGWTNSHLHSFTIRDIDDGQPMPDLGFDELGLRDEQKVKLSKVIAGEGFKFSYLYDFGDSWEHEILGEKVLPADPEASYPVCIKAKRACPPEDCGGVWGYQNFLDAIQSADHPEHEEMLEWVGGSFDPEDAELDEVNHLLKTIPHDTTGFEGSFPM
;
A
#
# COMPACT_ATOMS: atom_id res chain seq x y z
N MET A 1 -19.36 -36.42 -1.40
CA MET A 1 -19.84 -35.02 -1.41
C MET A 1 -18.72 -34.17 -1.97
N ALA A 2 -18.96 -33.42 -3.06
CA ALA A 2 -17.97 -32.46 -3.54
C ALA A 2 -17.79 -31.36 -2.48
N PRO A 3 -16.56 -30.88 -2.22
CA PRO A 3 -16.37 -29.76 -1.31
C PRO A 3 -17.14 -28.55 -1.84
N ARG A 4 -17.98 -27.95 -0.99
CA ARG A 4 -18.67 -26.69 -1.30
C ARG A 4 -17.61 -25.66 -1.63
N LYS A 5 -17.58 -25.16 -2.87
CA LYS A 5 -16.76 -23.99 -3.25
C LYS A 5 -17.15 -22.86 -2.29
N GLN A 6 -16.26 -22.49 -1.38
CA GLN A 6 -16.50 -21.38 -0.46
C GLN A 6 -16.76 -20.15 -1.33
N ALA A 7 -17.86 -19.44 -1.10
CA ALA A 7 -18.13 -18.20 -1.82
C ALA A 7 -16.96 -17.25 -1.55
N GLN A 8 -16.22 -16.89 -2.59
CA GLN A 8 -15.09 -15.98 -2.46
C GLN A 8 -15.62 -14.64 -2.00
N SER A 9 -15.04 -14.14 -0.91
CA SER A 9 -15.37 -12.82 -0.38
C SER A 9 -14.31 -11.82 -0.81
N VAL A 10 -14.67 -10.56 -0.82
CA VAL A 10 -13.81 -9.43 -1.11
C VAL A 10 -13.81 -8.52 0.11
N TYR A 11 -12.62 -8.15 0.57
CA TYR A 11 -12.46 -7.14 1.58
C TYR A 11 -12.38 -5.78 0.91
N GLN A 12 -13.27 -4.87 1.31
CA GLN A 12 -13.09 -3.46 1.04
C GLN A 12 -12.23 -2.87 2.15
N LEU A 13 -11.03 -2.43 1.79
CA LEU A 13 -10.05 -1.86 2.70
C LEU A 13 -9.93 -0.36 2.45
N LYS A 14 -9.82 0.41 3.53
CA LYS A 14 -9.31 1.79 3.47
C LYS A 14 -7.90 1.81 4.01
N ILE A 15 -6.95 2.21 3.16
CA ILE A 15 -5.54 2.37 3.49
C ILE A 15 -5.29 3.88 3.64
N THR A 16 -4.90 4.32 4.83
CA THR A 16 -4.70 5.74 5.13
C THR A 16 -3.27 5.96 5.58
N LEU A 17 -2.55 6.86 4.91
CA LEU A 17 -1.22 7.28 5.34
C LEU A 17 -1.35 8.15 6.60
N ARG A 18 -0.61 7.80 7.65
CA ARG A 18 -0.70 8.47 8.96
C ARG A 18 0.05 9.79 8.94
N ASP A 19 -0.30 10.63 9.91
CA ASP A 19 0.38 11.89 10.25
C ASP A 19 0.48 12.97 9.15
N ILE A 20 -0.21 12.77 8.02
CA ILE A 20 -0.37 13.78 6.96
C ILE A 20 -1.77 14.41 6.99
N ARG A 21 -1.82 15.74 6.83
CA ARG A 21 -3.07 16.50 6.68
C ARG A 21 -2.98 17.49 5.52
N PRO A 22 -4.00 17.58 4.63
CA PRO A 22 -5.20 16.72 4.54
C PRO A 22 -4.87 15.23 4.28
N PRO A 23 -5.74 14.29 4.71
CA PRO A 23 -5.40 12.87 4.68
C PRO A 23 -5.26 12.34 3.25
N ILE A 24 -4.20 11.57 3.03
CA ILE A 24 -3.95 10.77 1.81
C ILE A 24 -4.45 9.35 2.07
N TRP A 25 -5.29 8.83 1.17
CA TRP A 25 -5.83 7.47 1.35
C TRP A 25 -6.28 6.83 0.04
N ARG A 26 -6.38 5.50 0.09
CA ARG A 26 -6.89 4.63 -0.97
C ARG A 26 -7.98 3.72 -0.42
N ARG A 27 -9.03 3.48 -1.19
CA ARG A 27 -10.05 2.48 -0.90
C ARG A 27 -9.99 1.41 -1.96
N VAL A 28 -9.51 0.25 -1.56
CA VAL A 28 -9.27 -0.89 -2.44
C VAL A 28 -10.19 -2.04 -2.10
N GLN A 29 -10.42 -2.90 -3.08
CA GLN A 29 -11.10 -4.16 -2.94
C GLN A 29 -10.14 -5.28 -3.31
N VAL A 30 -9.93 -6.22 -2.38
CA VAL A 30 -9.00 -7.35 -2.53
C VAL A 30 -9.71 -8.64 -2.16
N ARG A 31 -9.38 -9.75 -2.83
CA ARG A 31 -9.98 -11.04 -2.50
C ARG A 31 -9.55 -11.51 -1.11
N SER A 32 -10.43 -12.20 -0.39
CA SER A 32 -10.16 -12.66 0.97
C SER A 32 -9.10 -13.76 1.07
N ASP A 33 -8.82 -14.45 -0.04
CA ASP A 33 -7.89 -15.58 -0.11
C ASP A 33 -6.44 -15.19 -0.43
N VAL A 34 -6.17 -13.92 -0.73
CA VAL A 34 -4.81 -13.40 -0.95
C VAL A 34 -4.01 -13.29 0.35
N THR A 35 -2.70 -13.16 0.22
CA THR A 35 -1.73 -13.07 1.31
C THR A 35 -1.48 -11.62 1.74
N LEU A 36 -0.78 -11.42 2.85
CA LEU A 36 -0.25 -10.11 3.22
C LEU A 36 0.77 -9.62 2.18
N GLY A 37 1.58 -10.51 1.62
CA GLY A 37 2.50 -10.17 0.52
C GLY A 37 1.78 -9.64 -0.73
N HIS A 38 0.62 -10.21 -1.09
CA HIS A 38 -0.21 -9.64 -2.15
C HIS A 38 -0.80 -8.28 -1.74
N LEU A 39 -1.21 -8.09 -0.48
CA LEU A 39 -1.68 -6.79 0.00
C LEU A 39 -0.57 -5.73 -0.01
N HIS A 40 0.68 -6.11 0.27
CA HIS A 40 1.83 -5.24 0.16
C HIS A 40 1.95 -4.67 -1.28
N TRP A 41 1.91 -5.53 -2.30
CA TRP A 41 1.94 -5.07 -3.70
C TRP A 41 0.76 -4.15 -4.06
N VAL A 42 -0.43 -4.44 -3.53
CA VAL A 42 -1.59 -3.55 -3.67
C VAL A 42 -1.32 -2.18 -3.07
N ILE A 43 -0.67 -2.11 -1.89
CA ILE A 43 -0.31 -0.84 -1.26
C ILE A 43 0.73 -0.11 -2.11
N GLN A 44 1.81 -0.78 -2.51
CA GLN A 44 2.87 -0.20 -3.35
C GLN A 44 2.30 0.45 -4.61
N HIS A 45 1.51 -0.31 -5.40
CA HIS A 45 0.93 0.20 -6.64
C HIS A 45 -0.15 1.27 -6.38
N ALA A 46 -0.91 1.17 -5.29
CA ALA A 46 -1.91 2.19 -4.96
C ALA A 46 -1.30 3.49 -4.43
N MET A 47 -0.09 3.44 -3.87
CA MET A 47 0.66 4.61 -3.41
C MET A 47 1.65 5.14 -4.44
N GLY A 48 1.86 4.45 -5.57
CA GLY A 48 2.84 4.87 -6.58
C GLY A 48 4.30 4.66 -6.15
N TRP A 49 4.55 3.73 -5.23
CA TRP A 49 5.87 3.39 -4.72
C TRP A 49 6.49 2.19 -5.41
N THR A 50 7.81 2.08 -5.34
CA THR A 50 8.60 1.17 -6.18
C THR A 50 9.07 -0.09 -5.45
N ASN A 51 8.60 -0.32 -4.22
CA ASN A 51 9.08 -1.39 -3.36
C ASN A 51 10.61 -1.41 -3.21
N SER A 52 11.22 -0.22 -3.11
CA SER A 52 12.67 -0.05 -2.97
C SER A 52 13.17 -0.32 -1.54
N HIS A 53 12.26 -0.30 -0.57
CA HIS A 53 12.60 -0.37 0.85
C HIS A 53 11.90 -1.51 1.59
N LEU A 54 12.38 -1.78 2.81
CA LEU A 54 11.79 -2.78 3.69
C LEU A 54 10.39 -2.37 4.17
N HIS A 55 9.58 -3.37 4.50
CA HIS A 55 8.25 -3.18 5.07
C HIS A 55 7.87 -4.23 6.11
N SER A 56 6.82 -3.93 6.86
CA SER A 56 6.17 -4.88 7.76
C SER A 56 4.69 -4.56 7.95
N PHE A 57 3.93 -5.57 8.36
CA PHE A 57 2.58 -5.42 8.91
C PHE A 57 2.62 -5.71 10.39
N THR A 58 1.90 -4.93 11.20
CA THR A 58 1.71 -5.22 12.62
C THR A 58 0.24 -5.52 12.89
N ILE A 59 -0.05 -6.77 13.26
CA ILE A 59 -1.40 -7.29 13.47
C ILE A 59 -1.49 -7.90 14.88
N ARG A 60 -2.20 -7.23 15.80
CA ARG A 60 -2.34 -7.66 17.20
C ARG A 60 -0.99 -7.94 17.87
N ASP A 61 -0.07 -6.99 17.73
CA ASP A 61 1.30 -7.04 18.30
C ASP A 61 2.19 -8.17 17.73
N ILE A 62 1.82 -8.70 16.56
CA ILE A 62 2.65 -9.65 15.82
C ILE A 62 3.04 -8.99 14.50
N ASP A 63 4.34 -9.03 14.20
CA ASP A 63 4.87 -8.52 12.96
C ASP A 63 4.93 -9.60 11.87
N ASP A 64 4.47 -9.24 10.68
CA ASP A 64 4.52 -10.03 9.46
C ASP A 64 5.30 -9.26 8.39
N GLY A 65 6.17 -9.93 7.64
CA GLY A 65 6.95 -9.28 6.58
C GLY A 65 7.72 -10.28 5.74
N GLN A 66 8.60 -9.78 4.87
CA GLN A 66 9.46 -10.64 4.07
C GLN A 66 10.53 -11.29 4.96
N PRO A 67 10.72 -12.63 4.91
CA PRO A 67 11.80 -13.29 5.64
C PRO A 67 13.18 -12.80 5.18
N MET A 68 14.08 -12.58 6.13
CA MET A 68 15.46 -12.14 5.86
C MET A 68 16.46 -13.07 6.56
N PRO A 69 16.58 -14.33 6.09
CA PRO A 69 17.43 -15.34 6.74
C PRO A 69 18.90 -14.93 6.78
N ASP A 70 19.38 -14.22 5.74
CA ASP A 70 20.77 -13.79 5.63
C ASP A 70 21.13 -12.64 6.58
N LEU A 71 20.14 -11.92 7.11
CA LEU A 71 20.34 -10.83 8.06
C LEU A 71 20.17 -11.27 9.52
N GLY A 72 19.86 -12.54 9.78
CA GLY A 72 19.63 -13.07 11.13
C GLY A 72 18.32 -12.61 11.78
N PHE A 73 17.39 -12.02 11.01
CA PHE A 73 16.11 -11.53 11.50
C PHE A 73 15.12 -12.65 11.84
N ASP A 74 15.43 -13.91 11.49
CA ASP A 74 14.64 -15.09 11.84
C ASP A 74 14.43 -15.22 13.37
N GLU A 75 15.33 -14.66 14.19
CA GLU A 75 15.21 -14.63 15.66
C GLU A 75 14.19 -13.60 16.20
N LEU A 76 13.73 -12.66 15.37
CA LEU A 76 12.80 -11.59 15.78
C LEU A 76 11.33 -12.04 15.76
N GLY A 77 11.05 -13.29 15.41
CA GLY A 77 9.68 -13.83 15.42
C GLY A 77 8.78 -13.30 14.31
N LEU A 78 9.37 -12.69 13.27
CA LEU A 78 8.65 -12.21 12.09
C LEU A 78 8.00 -13.39 11.35
N ARG A 79 6.71 -13.28 11.04
CA ARG A 79 6.02 -14.27 10.22
C ARG A 79 6.13 -13.93 8.75
N ASP A 80 6.33 -14.95 7.93
CA ASP A 80 6.38 -14.83 6.47
C ASP A 80 5.02 -14.38 5.90
N GLU A 81 4.98 -13.14 5.39
CA GLU A 81 3.77 -12.52 4.85
C GLU A 81 3.16 -13.27 3.66
N GLN A 82 3.97 -14.02 2.90
CA GLN A 82 3.51 -14.82 1.76
C GLN A 82 2.70 -16.04 2.23
N LYS A 83 2.77 -16.39 3.52
CA LYS A 83 2.03 -17.52 4.12
C LYS A 83 0.78 -17.07 4.88
N VAL A 84 0.60 -15.78 5.12
CA VAL A 84 -0.49 -15.25 5.95
C VAL A 84 -1.61 -14.69 5.08
N LYS A 85 -2.76 -15.39 5.04
CA LYS A 85 -3.93 -14.97 4.27
C LYS A 85 -4.73 -13.87 4.95
N LEU A 86 -5.27 -12.92 4.19
CA LEU A 86 -6.14 -11.86 4.72
C LEU A 86 -7.38 -12.41 5.45
N SER A 87 -7.94 -13.52 4.97
CA SER A 87 -9.04 -14.23 5.65
C SER A 87 -8.72 -14.77 7.04
N LYS A 88 -7.44 -14.82 7.42
CA LYS A 88 -6.98 -15.17 8.77
C LYS A 88 -6.65 -13.96 9.63
N VAL A 89 -6.49 -12.79 9.01
CA VAL A 89 -6.14 -11.52 9.65
C VAL A 89 -7.39 -10.72 9.98
N ILE A 90 -8.24 -10.48 8.97
CA ILE A 90 -9.38 -9.58 9.08
C ILE A 90 -10.54 -10.31 9.77
N ALA A 91 -10.74 -9.98 11.04
CA ALA A 91 -11.76 -10.60 11.89
C ALA A 91 -13.20 -10.08 11.66
N GLY A 92 -13.40 -9.19 10.67
CA GLY A 92 -14.68 -8.59 10.33
C GLY A 92 -14.55 -7.11 9.98
N GLU A 93 -15.69 -6.47 9.75
CA GLU A 93 -15.77 -5.02 9.53
C GLU A 93 -15.31 -4.27 10.78
N GLY A 94 -14.60 -3.15 10.58
CA GLY A 94 -14.01 -2.36 11.67
C GLY A 94 -12.65 -2.86 12.15
N PHE A 95 -12.18 -4.03 11.68
CA PHE A 95 -10.85 -4.52 12.03
C PHE A 95 -9.75 -3.61 11.47
N LYS A 96 -8.75 -3.29 12.31
CA LYS A 96 -7.63 -2.41 11.97
C LYS A 96 -6.30 -3.09 12.23
N PHE A 97 -5.32 -2.75 11.40
CA PHE A 97 -3.93 -3.14 11.56
C PHE A 97 -3.03 -2.14 10.84
N SER A 98 -1.73 -2.20 11.10
CA SER A 98 -0.77 -1.24 10.56
C SER A 98 0.10 -1.86 9.47
N TYR A 99 0.56 -1.03 8.55
CA TYR A 99 1.59 -1.35 7.57
C TYR A 99 2.64 -0.24 7.57
N LEU A 100 3.90 -0.61 7.74
CA LEU A 100 5.05 0.29 7.70
C LEU A 100 5.83 0.02 6.41
N TYR A 101 6.08 1.05 5.62
CA TYR A 101 6.98 1.01 4.47
C TYR A 101 8.12 1.98 4.68
N ASP A 102 9.32 1.59 4.24
CA ASP A 102 10.55 2.31 4.43
C ASP A 102 10.89 2.55 5.91
N PHE A 103 11.83 1.76 6.44
CA PHE A 103 12.24 1.89 7.84
C PHE A 103 13.11 3.13 8.10
N GLY A 104 13.57 3.82 7.06
CA GLY A 104 14.19 5.13 7.14
C GLY A 104 13.14 6.23 7.26
N ASP A 105 12.31 6.38 6.22
CA ASP A 105 11.31 7.46 6.13
C ASP A 105 10.06 7.22 7.01
N SER A 106 9.84 5.99 7.44
CA SER A 106 8.78 5.55 8.35
C SER A 106 7.37 5.85 7.85
N TRP A 107 7.02 5.41 6.65
CA TRP A 107 5.67 5.57 6.09
C TRP A 107 4.68 4.61 6.74
N GLU A 108 4.05 5.06 7.83
CA GLU A 108 3.03 4.31 8.55
C GLU A 108 1.63 4.45 7.92
N HIS A 109 0.96 3.32 7.75
CA HIS A 109 -0.40 3.23 7.23
C HIS A 109 -1.33 2.58 8.26
N GLU A 110 -2.52 3.15 8.42
CA GLU A 110 -3.65 2.43 9.03
C GLU A 110 -4.46 1.74 7.93
N ILE A 111 -4.64 0.43 8.06
CA ILE A 111 -5.50 -0.37 7.19
C ILE A 111 -6.77 -0.73 7.95
N LEU A 112 -7.92 -0.28 7.44
CA LEU A 112 -9.24 -0.54 8.00
C LEU A 112 -10.03 -1.47 7.06
N GLY A 113 -10.47 -2.62 7.57
CA GLY A 113 -11.48 -3.45 6.91
C GLY A 113 -12.85 -2.79 7.01
N GLU A 114 -13.29 -2.08 5.96
CA GLU A 114 -14.56 -1.36 5.97
C GLU A 114 -15.76 -2.28 5.73
N LYS A 115 -15.62 -3.22 4.78
CA LYS A 115 -16.72 -4.14 4.39
C LYS A 115 -16.21 -5.52 4.02
N VAL A 116 -17.06 -6.52 4.24
CA VAL A 116 -16.91 -7.88 3.66
C VAL A 116 -18.02 -8.10 2.64
N LEU A 117 -17.65 -8.20 1.37
CA LEU A 117 -18.57 -8.28 0.24
C LEU A 117 -18.48 -9.64 -0.45
N PRO A 118 -19.56 -10.14 -1.09
CA PRO A 118 -19.44 -11.23 -2.03
C PRO A 118 -18.57 -10.80 -3.22
N ALA A 119 -17.68 -11.68 -3.71
CA ALA A 119 -16.94 -11.41 -4.93
C ALA A 119 -17.89 -11.35 -6.13
N ASP A 120 -17.76 -10.31 -6.95
CA ASP A 120 -18.42 -10.22 -8.25
C ASP A 120 -17.65 -11.10 -9.25
N PRO A 121 -18.29 -12.09 -9.89
CA PRO A 121 -17.64 -12.97 -10.86
C PRO A 121 -17.13 -12.24 -12.11
N GLU A 122 -17.68 -11.07 -12.44
CA GLU A 122 -17.30 -10.28 -13.62
C GLU A 122 -16.24 -9.21 -13.29
N ALA A 123 -15.96 -8.97 -12.00
CA ALA A 123 -14.97 -7.99 -11.57
C ALA A 123 -13.56 -8.61 -11.50
N SER A 124 -12.56 -7.80 -11.87
CA SER A 124 -11.15 -8.11 -11.62
C SER A 124 -10.70 -7.48 -10.31
N TYR A 125 -9.97 -8.25 -9.51
CA TYR A 125 -9.38 -7.81 -8.25
C TYR A 125 -7.86 -8.02 -8.30
N PRO A 126 -7.04 -7.15 -7.69
CA PRO A 126 -7.43 -5.99 -6.88
C PRO A 126 -7.94 -4.80 -7.70
N VAL A 127 -8.73 -3.92 -7.06
CA VAL A 127 -9.22 -2.67 -7.68
C VAL A 127 -9.30 -1.55 -6.64
N CYS A 128 -8.88 -0.34 -7.01
CA CYS A 128 -9.08 0.88 -6.23
C CYS A 128 -10.38 1.55 -6.68
N ILE A 129 -11.37 1.63 -5.78
CA ILE A 129 -12.69 2.20 -6.09
C ILE A 129 -12.80 3.67 -5.72
N LYS A 130 -11.86 4.18 -4.91
CA LYS A 130 -11.77 5.60 -4.57
C LYS A 130 -10.39 5.93 -4.01
N ALA A 131 -9.82 7.04 -4.42
CA ALA A 131 -8.58 7.56 -3.89
C ALA A 131 -8.73 9.06 -3.58
N LYS A 132 -7.82 9.59 -2.77
CA LYS A 132 -7.73 11.02 -2.48
C LYS A 132 -6.27 11.42 -2.29
N ARG A 133 -5.87 12.49 -2.98
CA ARG A 133 -4.53 13.09 -3.01
C ARG A 133 -3.45 12.20 -3.60
N ALA A 134 -2.42 12.83 -4.16
CA ALA A 134 -1.19 12.16 -4.53
C ALA A 134 -0.52 11.60 -3.29
N CYS A 135 0.25 10.53 -3.45
CA CYS A 135 1.08 10.02 -2.37
C CYS A 135 2.45 10.71 -2.39
N PRO A 136 3.16 10.75 -1.26
CA PRO A 136 4.52 11.26 -1.22
C PRO A 136 5.41 10.51 -2.22
N PRO A 137 6.27 11.20 -2.99
CA PRO A 137 7.28 10.54 -3.80
C PRO A 137 8.18 9.63 -2.96
N GLU A 138 8.76 8.61 -3.59
CA GLU A 138 9.83 7.81 -2.98
C GLU A 138 10.98 8.71 -2.51
N ASP A 139 11.62 8.32 -1.40
CA ASP A 139 12.81 8.98 -0.84
C ASP A 139 12.65 10.49 -0.54
N CYS A 140 11.42 10.97 -0.33
CA CYS A 140 11.19 12.39 -0.01
C CYS A 140 11.48 12.77 1.45
N GLY A 141 11.92 11.84 2.31
CA GLY A 141 12.37 12.12 3.68
C GLY A 141 11.25 12.07 4.72
N GLY A 142 10.32 11.12 4.57
CA GLY A 142 9.21 10.90 5.48
C GLY A 142 8.21 12.07 5.53
N VAL A 143 7.34 12.07 6.53
CA VAL A 143 6.24 13.06 6.65
C VAL A 143 6.75 14.51 6.63
N TRP A 144 7.89 14.77 7.27
CA TRP A 144 8.49 16.11 7.32
C TRP A 144 9.10 16.53 5.99
N GLY A 145 9.84 15.62 5.34
CA GLY A 145 10.42 15.88 4.04
C GLY A 145 9.34 16.10 2.97
N TYR A 146 8.26 15.33 3.00
CA TYR A 146 7.10 15.58 2.13
C TYR A 146 6.45 16.94 2.36
N GLN A 147 6.31 17.39 3.61
CA GLN A 147 5.75 18.73 3.88
C GLN A 147 6.67 19.83 3.33
N ASN A 148 7.98 19.71 3.54
CA ASN A 148 8.95 20.66 2.98
C ASN A 148 8.89 20.67 1.45
N PHE A 149 8.80 19.50 0.82
CA PHE A 149 8.62 19.35 -0.62
C PHE A 149 7.36 20.09 -1.10
N LEU A 150 6.21 19.89 -0.43
CA LEU A 150 4.97 20.60 -0.76
C LEU A 150 5.10 22.12 -0.64
N ASP A 151 5.73 22.60 0.43
CA ASP A 151 5.96 24.03 0.66
C ASP A 151 6.85 24.63 -0.44
N ALA A 152 7.87 23.89 -0.88
CA ALA A 152 8.77 24.29 -1.95
C ALA A 152 8.07 24.39 -3.30
N ILE A 153 7.32 23.35 -3.72
CA ILE A 153 6.68 23.34 -5.05
C ILE A 153 5.49 24.30 -5.15
N GLN A 154 4.88 24.70 -4.04
CA GLN A 154 3.74 25.63 -4.04
C GLN A 154 4.16 27.11 -4.05
N SER A 155 5.42 27.41 -3.74
CA SER A 155 5.93 28.79 -3.65
C SER A 155 7.07 29.02 -4.64
N ALA A 156 6.80 29.77 -5.71
CA ALA A 156 7.81 30.13 -6.71
C ALA A 156 9.00 30.92 -6.14
N ASP A 157 8.82 31.59 -5.00
CA ASP A 157 9.89 32.32 -4.29
C ASP A 157 10.68 31.43 -3.31
N HIS A 158 10.31 30.15 -3.16
CA HIS A 158 11.04 29.24 -2.28
C HIS A 158 12.43 28.96 -2.89
N PRO A 159 13.52 29.01 -2.09
CA PRO A 159 14.88 28.82 -2.61
C PRO A 159 15.09 27.48 -3.31
N GLU A 160 14.34 26.45 -2.90
CA GLU A 160 14.41 25.09 -3.46
C GLU A 160 13.30 24.79 -4.49
N HIS A 161 12.52 25.79 -4.93
CA HIS A 161 11.36 25.57 -5.83
C HIS A 161 11.73 24.85 -7.13
N GLU A 162 12.71 25.39 -7.87
CA GLU A 162 13.13 24.83 -9.15
C GLU A 162 13.78 23.45 -8.97
N GLU A 163 14.59 23.29 -7.92
CA GLU A 163 15.25 22.01 -7.60
C GLU A 163 14.24 20.91 -7.28
N MET A 164 13.23 21.20 -6.45
CA MET A 164 12.21 20.21 -6.07
C MET A 164 11.30 19.83 -7.25
N LEU A 165 11.00 20.79 -8.14
CA LEU A 165 10.26 20.49 -9.37
C LEU A 165 11.09 19.61 -10.33
N GLU A 166 12.37 19.91 -10.52
CA GLU A 166 13.25 19.06 -11.33
C GLU A 166 13.35 17.65 -10.73
N TRP A 167 13.56 17.56 -9.42
CA TRP A 167 13.69 16.29 -8.70
C TRP A 167 12.46 15.38 -8.87
N VAL A 168 11.24 15.94 -8.78
CA VAL A 168 9.99 15.17 -8.95
C VAL A 168 9.62 14.90 -10.42
N GLY A 169 10.47 15.29 -11.38
CA GLY A 169 10.23 15.04 -12.81
C GLY A 169 9.43 16.14 -13.52
N GLY A 170 9.34 17.33 -12.93
CA GLY A 170 8.89 18.58 -13.55
C GLY A 170 7.60 19.15 -12.98
N SER A 171 6.64 18.31 -12.58
CA SER A 171 5.37 18.76 -12.00
C SER A 171 4.76 17.73 -11.07
N PHE A 172 4.09 18.21 -10.02
CA PHE A 172 3.40 17.36 -9.06
C PHE A 172 2.12 18.04 -8.57
N ASP A 173 0.96 17.42 -8.77
CA ASP A 173 -0.31 17.89 -8.20
C ASP A 173 -0.62 17.08 -6.91
N PRO A 174 -0.51 17.68 -5.71
CA PRO A 174 -0.76 16.96 -4.46
C PRO A 174 -2.21 16.51 -4.29
N GLU A 175 -3.16 17.04 -5.07
CA GLU A 175 -4.57 16.71 -4.96
C GLU A 175 -5.02 15.62 -5.96
N ASP A 176 -4.24 15.36 -7.00
CA ASP A 176 -4.53 14.29 -7.97
C ASP A 176 -4.07 12.93 -7.44
N ALA A 177 -5.00 11.99 -7.35
CA ALA A 177 -4.70 10.64 -6.87
C ALA A 177 -4.47 9.63 -8.00
N GLU A 178 -4.55 10.07 -9.26
CA GLU A 178 -4.28 9.27 -10.45
C GLU A 178 -4.98 7.90 -10.44
N LEU A 179 -6.27 7.89 -10.08
CA LEU A 179 -7.03 6.67 -9.80
C LEU A 179 -7.03 5.66 -10.96
N ASP A 180 -7.03 6.17 -12.21
CA ASP A 180 -7.01 5.32 -13.40
C ASP A 180 -5.65 4.61 -13.55
N GLU A 181 -4.54 5.32 -13.30
CA GLU A 181 -3.19 4.76 -13.34
C GLU A 181 -2.99 3.74 -12.22
N VAL A 182 -3.43 4.07 -10.99
CA VAL A 182 -3.48 3.12 -9.88
C VAL A 182 -4.18 1.82 -10.29
N ASN A 183 -5.35 1.93 -10.94
CA ASN A 183 -6.08 0.76 -11.40
C ASN A 183 -5.44 0.05 -12.59
N HIS A 184 -4.65 0.74 -13.41
CA HIS A 184 -3.84 0.11 -14.44
C HIS A 184 -2.76 -0.77 -13.80
N LEU A 185 -2.01 -0.22 -12.85
CA LEU A 185 -0.95 -0.92 -12.13
C LEU A 185 -1.51 -2.11 -11.34
N LEU A 186 -2.62 -1.93 -10.61
CA LEU A 186 -3.25 -3.01 -9.83
C LEU A 186 -3.61 -4.25 -10.65
N LYS A 187 -3.93 -4.10 -11.95
CA LYS A 187 -4.22 -5.23 -12.85
C LYS A 187 -2.99 -6.08 -13.20
N THR A 188 -1.78 -5.55 -12.98
CA THR A 188 -0.53 -6.28 -13.25
C THR A 188 -0.17 -7.27 -12.14
N ILE A 189 -0.77 -7.12 -10.96
CA ILE A 189 -0.48 -7.95 -9.79
C ILE A 189 -1.07 -9.36 -9.99
N PRO A 190 -0.24 -10.41 -10.03
CA PRO A 190 -0.73 -11.78 -10.10
C PRO A 190 -1.36 -12.20 -8.77
N HIS A 191 -2.28 -13.17 -8.80
CA HIS A 191 -2.92 -13.67 -7.58
C HIS A 191 -1.94 -14.28 -6.57
N ASP A 192 -0.91 -14.97 -7.07
CA ASP A 192 0.23 -15.44 -6.28
C ASP A 192 1.42 -14.53 -6.60
N THR A 193 1.88 -13.79 -5.58
CA THR A 193 2.96 -12.81 -5.69
C THR A 193 4.32 -13.39 -5.34
N THR A 194 4.44 -14.70 -5.16
CA THR A 194 5.74 -15.36 -4.91
C THR A 194 6.68 -15.11 -6.10
N GLY A 195 7.76 -14.36 -5.87
CA GLY A 195 8.73 -14.01 -6.92
C GLY A 195 8.25 -12.93 -7.89
N PHE A 196 7.15 -12.23 -7.58
CA PHE A 196 6.76 -11.03 -8.32
C PHE A 196 7.69 -9.87 -7.92
N GLU A 197 8.25 -9.17 -8.91
CA GLU A 197 9.21 -8.06 -8.72
C GLU A 197 8.59 -6.68 -8.93
N GLY A 198 7.29 -6.62 -9.22
CA GLY A 198 6.57 -5.38 -9.49
C GLY A 198 6.49 -5.03 -10.99
N SER A 199 5.63 -4.06 -11.31
CA SER A 199 5.52 -3.44 -12.62
C SER A 199 5.35 -1.95 -12.39
N PHE A 200 6.38 -1.17 -12.70
CA PHE A 200 6.39 0.28 -12.49
C PHE A 200 6.44 1.00 -13.83
N PRO A 201 5.75 2.14 -13.97
CA PRO A 201 5.90 2.97 -15.16
C PRO A 201 7.36 3.44 -15.29
N MET A 202 7.88 3.41 -16.52
CA MET A 202 9.23 3.86 -16.88
C MET A 202 9.31 5.37 -17.01
#